data_AF-A0A448J875-F1
#
_entry.id   AF-A0A448J875-F1
#
_cell.length_a   1.000
_cell.length_b   1.000
_cell.length_c   1.000
_cell.angle_alpha   90.00
_cell.angle_beta   90.00
_cell.angle_gamma   90.00
#
_symmetry.space_group_name_H-M   'P 1'
#
loop_
_entity.id
_entity.type
_entity.pdbx_description
1 polymer ?
#
loop_
_entity_poly.entity_id
_entity_poly.type
_entity_poly.pdbx_seq_one_letter_code
_entity_poly.pdbx_strand_id
1 'polypeptide(L)'
;MNFLEDFIKTACISVGALAASSSGVYALDDSSKMDKGTNLPSCDVLVIGSGGAGLRAVAAVRKENPKLSVVVATKMMPSRNATCMAEGGINGVTDFSNGDSYKLHAYDTIKDGAYLVDQDAALKFCELAGKAILIWIL
;
A
#
# COMPACT_ATOMS: atom_id res chain seq x y z
N MET A 1 15.98 -7.49 11.44
CA MET A 1 15.91 -8.45 10.32
C MET A 1 14.61 -9.27 10.27
N ASN A 2 13.71 -9.16 11.27
CA ASN A 2 12.55 -10.07 11.38
C ASN A 2 11.23 -9.51 10.80
N PHE A 3 11.11 -8.20 10.62
CA PHE A 3 9.85 -7.59 10.15
C PHE A 3 9.41 -8.06 8.76
N LEU A 4 10.36 -8.21 7.83
CA LEU A 4 10.05 -8.61 6.46
C LEU A 4 9.68 -10.10 6.37
N GLU A 5 10.35 -10.97 7.14
CA GLU A 5 9.95 -12.38 7.23
C GLU A 5 8.59 -12.55 7.89
N ASP A 6 8.34 -11.84 8.99
CA ASP A 6 7.07 -11.88 9.70
C ASP A 6 5.95 -11.35 8.80
N PHE A 7 6.21 -10.29 8.04
CA PHE A 7 5.29 -9.73 7.04
C PHE A 7 5.00 -10.67 5.86
N ILE A 8 5.99 -11.41 5.37
CA ILE A 8 5.79 -12.38 4.28
C ILE A 8 5.03 -13.62 4.79
N LYS A 9 5.34 -14.15 5.98
CA LYS A 9 4.62 -15.28 6.61
C LYS A 9 3.16 -14.91 6.92
N THR A 10 2.93 -13.69 7.38
CA THR A 10 1.62 -13.05 7.62
C THR A 10 0.73 -12.99 6.39
N ALA A 11 1.31 -12.62 5.25
CA ALA A 11 0.54 -12.23 4.10
C ALA A 11 0.25 -13.41 3.15
N CYS A 12 0.61 -14.63 3.60
CA CYS A 12 0.28 -15.92 3.01
C CYS A 12 -0.88 -16.61 3.74
N ILE A 13 -2.11 -16.09 3.65
CA ILE A 13 -3.31 -16.89 3.96
C ILE A 13 -4.31 -16.71 2.82
N SER A 14 -4.32 -17.71 1.96
CA SER A 14 -5.38 -18.00 1.00
C SER A 14 -6.70 -18.22 1.75
N VAL A 15 -7.73 -17.48 1.36
CA VAL A 15 -9.14 -17.67 1.75
C VAL A 15 -9.37 -17.58 3.28
N GLY A 16 -9.04 -16.44 3.87
CA GLY A 16 -9.39 -16.14 5.26
C GLY A 16 -8.83 -14.78 5.65
N ALA A 17 -9.70 -13.80 5.89
CA ALA A 17 -9.36 -12.40 6.07
C ALA A 17 -8.31 -12.16 7.19
N LEU A 18 -7.12 -11.68 6.84
CA LEU A 18 -6.03 -11.35 7.78
C LEU A 18 -6.43 -10.37 8.91
N ALA A 19 -6.22 -10.60 10.20
CA ALA A 19 -6.46 -9.54 11.23
C ALA A 19 -5.14 -9.05 11.85
N ALA A 20 -4.71 -7.82 11.55
CA ALA A 20 -3.54 -7.22 12.20
C ALA A 20 -3.94 -6.52 13.52
N SER A 21 -3.44 -7.01 14.67
CA SER A 21 -3.57 -6.35 15.99
C SER A 21 -2.21 -5.93 16.55
N SER A 22 -2.21 -5.12 17.61
CA SER A 22 -1.01 -4.56 18.27
C SER A 22 -0.05 -5.59 18.87
N SER A 23 -0.43 -6.87 18.89
CA SER A 23 0.26 -7.94 19.63
C SER A 23 1.08 -8.89 18.74
N GLY A 24 1.12 -8.65 17.43
CA GLY A 24 1.71 -9.55 16.45
C GLY A 24 0.74 -9.80 15.29
N VAL A 25 1.25 -10.41 14.23
CA VAL A 25 0.39 -10.83 13.13
C VAL A 25 0.01 -12.29 13.33
N TYR A 26 -1.27 -12.52 13.59
CA TYR A 26 -1.82 -13.85 13.71
C TYR A 26 -2.54 -14.19 12.41
N ALA A 27 -2.35 -15.43 11.93
CA ALA A 27 -3.42 -16.12 11.24
C ALA A 27 -4.70 -15.94 12.07
N LEU A 28 -5.88 -15.83 11.45
CA LEU A 28 -7.14 -15.78 12.18
C LEU A 28 -7.26 -16.97 13.15
N ASP A 29 -6.83 -16.76 14.39
CA ASP A 29 -7.01 -17.67 15.52
C ASP A 29 -7.68 -16.94 16.68
N ASP A 30 -7.90 -15.62 16.54
CA ASP A 30 -8.63 -14.83 17.51
C ASP A 30 -10.14 -14.94 17.27
N SER A 31 -10.69 -16.06 17.77
CA SER A 31 -12.12 -16.38 17.85
C SER A 31 -12.97 -15.30 18.55
N SER A 32 -12.36 -14.27 19.13
CA SER A 32 -13.02 -13.13 19.77
C SER A 32 -13.59 -12.08 18.80
N LYS A 33 -13.19 -12.09 17.51
CA LYS A 33 -13.66 -11.13 16.47
C LYS A 33 -14.30 -11.80 15.26
N MET A 34 -14.94 -12.94 15.45
CA MET A 34 -15.75 -13.58 14.41
C MET A 34 -17.20 -13.13 14.52
N ASP A 35 -17.77 -12.65 13.41
CA ASP A 35 -19.21 -12.36 13.36
C ASP A 35 -20.01 -13.66 13.50
N LYS A 36 -20.82 -13.76 14.57
CA LYS A 36 -21.53 -14.99 14.97
C LYS A 36 -22.63 -15.41 13.98
N GLY A 37 -22.89 -14.63 12.93
CA GLY A 37 -23.84 -14.97 11.86
C GLY A 37 -23.19 -15.43 10.54
N THR A 38 -21.94 -15.06 10.25
CA THR A 38 -21.33 -15.25 8.91
C THR A 38 -20.00 -16.01 8.90
N ASN A 39 -19.42 -16.33 10.06
CA ASN A 39 -18.06 -16.90 10.19
C ASN A 39 -16.96 -16.05 9.52
N LEU A 40 -17.22 -14.76 9.30
CA LEU A 40 -16.24 -13.84 8.73
C LEU A 40 -15.52 -13.05 9.83
N PRO A 41 -14.24 -12.68 9.62
CA PRO A 41 -13.51 -11.84 10.56
C PRO A 41 -14.04 -10.41 10.53
N SER A 42 -14.28 -9.84 11.70
CA SER A 42 -14.57 -8.42 11.86
C SER A 42 -13.28 -7.61 11.82
N CYS A 43 -13.26 -6.56 11.01
CA CYS A 43 -12.14 -5.62 10.93
C CYS A 43 -12.63 -4.17 10.80
N ASP A 44 -11.77 -3.22 11.15
CA ASP A 44 -12.06 -1.79 11.01
C ASP A 44 -11.73 -1.31 9.59
N VAL A 45 -10.72 -1.91 8.96
CA VAL A 45 -10.27 -1.57 7.61
C VAL A 45 -10.02 -2.85 6.81
N LEU A 46 -10.67 -2.96 5.65
CA LEU A 46 -10.44 -4.03 4.67
C LEU A 46 -9.72 -3.48 3.44
N VAL A 47 -8.55 -4.02 3.13
CA VAL A 47 -7.75 -3.73 1.95
C VAL A 47 -7.82 -4.92 1.00
N ILE A 48 -8.22 -4.68 -0.25
CA ILE A 48 -8.28 -5.72 -1.27
C ILE A 48 -7.10 -5.55 -2.22
N GLY A 49 -6.16 -6.48 -2.16
CA GLY A 49 -4.93 -6.52 -2.95
C GLY A 49 -3.67 -6.34 -2.11
N SER A 50 -2.72 -7.27 -2.27
CA SER A 50 -1.41 -7.27 -1.60
C SER A 50 -0.30 -6.66 -2.48
N GLY A 51 -0.66 -5.76 -3.39
CA GLY A 51 0.26 -4.97 -4.24
C GLY A 51 1.02 -3.91 -3.43
N GLY A 52 1.98 -3.22 -4.05
CA GLY A 52 2.70 -2.11 -3.40
C GLY A 52 1.76 -1.05 -2.82
N ALA A 53 0.70 -0.70 -3.55
CA ALA A 53 -0.31 0.25 -3.09
C ALA A 53 -1.09 -0.24 -1.85
N GLY A 54 -1.57 -1.49 -1.87
CA GLY A 54 -2.35 -2.05 -0.76
C GLY A 54 -1.51 -2.20 0.51
N LEU A 55 -0.29 -2.72 0.38
CA LEU A 55 0.63 -2.86 1.51
C LEU A 55 1.07 -1.49 2.06
N ARG A 56 1.26 -0.48 1.19
CA ARG A 56 1.54 0.89 1.62
C ARG A 56 0.38 1.52 2.38
N ALA A 57 -0.87 1.26 1.96
CA ALA A 57 -2.07 1.73 2.65
C ALA A 57 -2.17 1.12 4.05
N VAL A 58 -1.94 -0.18 4.19
CA VAL A 58 -1.90 -0.87 5.50
C VAL A 58 -0.84 -0.24 6.41
N ALA A 59 0.36 0.02 5.89
CA ALA A 59 1.42 0.67 6.65
C ALA A 59 1.04 2.09 7.09
N ALA A 60 0.33 2.86 6.26
CA ALA A 60 -0.17 4.19 6.64
C ALA A 60 -1.19 4.11 7.77
N VAL A 61 -2.22 3.27 7.62
CA VAL A 61 -3.26 3.07 8.64
C VAL A 61 -2.67 2.60 9.96
N ARG A 62 -1.72 1.66 9.92
CA ARG A 62 -1.05 1.13 11.12
C ARG A 62 -0.18 2.17 11.81
N LYS A 63 0.48 3.04 11.04
CA LYS A 63 1.31 4.11 11.60
C LYS A 63 0.46 5.18 12.29
N GLU A 64 -0.69 5.52 11.71
CA GLU A 64 -1.60 6.52 12.27
C GLU A 64 -2.37 5.98 13.48
N ASN A 65 -2.84 4.73 13.41
CA ASN A 65 -3.53 4.08 14.51
C ASN A 65 -3.12 2.60 14.67
N PRO A 66 -2.22 2.28 15.61
CA PRO A 66 -1.75 0.91 15.85
C PRO A 66 -2.78 0.00 16.54
N LYS A 67 -3.97 0.51 16.90
CA LYS A 67 -5.04 -0.28 17.53
C LYS A 67 -6.10 -0.80 16.54
N LEU A 68 -6.19 -0.23 15.34
CA LEU A 68 -7.17 -0.67 14.34
C LEU A 68 -6.92 -2.10 13.87
N SER A 69 -7.98 -2.86 13.65
CA SER A 69 -7.91 -4.14 12.97
C SER A 69 -7.90 -3.90 11.46
N VAL A 70 -6.79 -4.27 10.81
CA VAL A 70 -6.64 -4.14 9.36
C VAL A 70 -6.54 -5.52 8.71
N VAL A 71 -7.37 -5.75 7.70
CA VAL A 71 -7.39 -6.95 6.87
C VAL A 71 -6.86 -6.67 5.48
N VAL A 72 -6.00 -7.57 4.98
CA VAL A 72 -5.61 -7.63 3.58
C VAL A 72 -6.16 -8.90 2.96
N ALA A 73 -7.10 -8.76 2.02
CA ALA A 73 -7.60 -9.85 1.22
C ALA A 73 -6.89 -9.84 -0.15
N THR A 74 -6.33 -10.97 -0.56
CA THR A 74 -5.63 -11.07 -1.85
C THR A 74 -5.79 -12.46 -2.47
N LYS A 75 -5.81 -12.52 -3.81
CA LYS A 75 -5.92 -13.77 -4.56
C LYS A 75 -4.60 -14.54 -4.60
N MET A 76 -3.48 -13.84 -4.50
CA MET A 76 -2.15 -14.41 -4.70
C MET A 76 -1.23 -14.05 -3.54
N MET A 77 -0.16 -14.83 -3.38
CA MET A 77 0.87 -14.51 -2.41
C MET A 77 1.45 -13.10 -2.69
N PRO A 78 1.71 -12.27 -1.67
CA PRO A 78 2.17 -10.90 -1.85
C PRO A 78 3.43 -10.76 -2.69
N SER A 79 4.38 -11.70 -2.60
CA SER A 79 5.59 -11.71 -3.43
C SER A 79 5.34 -12.06 -4.90
N ARG A 80 4.11 -12.39 -5.28
CA ARG A 80 3.69 -12.80 -6.62
C ARG A 80 2.67 -11.85 -7.23
N ASN A 81 2.65 -10.59 -6.76
CA ASN A 81 1.85 -9.54 -7.38
C ASN A 81 2.59 -8.93 -8.60
N ALA A 82 1.88 -8.16 -9.42
CA ALA A 82 2.48 -7.49 -10.58
C ALA A 82 3.50 -6.40 -10.20
N THR A 83 3.40 -5.82 -8.99
CA THR A 83 4.38 -4.86 -8.50
C THR A 83 5.78 -5.46 -8.41
N CYS A 84 5.91 -6.75 -8.08
CA CYS A 84 7.20 -7.45 -8.01
C CYS A 84 7.90 -7.61 -9.38
N MET A 85 7.20 -7.38 -10.48
CA MET A 85 7.77 -7.46 -11.83
C MET A 85 8.19 -6.10 -12.40
N ALA A 86 8.06 -5.01 -11.63
CA ALA A 86 8.48 -3.69 -12.06
C ALA A 86 10.02 -3.55 -12.04
N GLU A 87 10.61 -3.14 -13.17
CA GLU A 87 12.07 -3.02 -13.33
C GLU A 87 12.54 -1.56 -13.44
N GLY A 88 11.83 -0.69 -14.17
CA GLY A 88 12.32 0.63 -14.57
C GLY A 88 12.48 1.67 -13.45
N GLY A 89 11.85 1.47 -12.29
CA GLY A 89 11.89 2.40 -11.15
C GLY A 89 10.60 3.20 -10.94
N ILE A 90 10.69 4.26 -10.13
CA ILE A 90 9.57 5.14 -9.76
C ILE A 90 9.98 6.58 -10.01
N ASN A 91 9.16 7.32 -10.76
CA ASN A 91 9.43 8.71 -11.10
C ASN A 91 8.97 9.66 -9.99
N GLY A 92 9.82 10.60 -9.60
CA GLY A 92 9.49 11.68 -8.68
C GLY A 92 10.62 12.69 -8.61
N VAL A 93 10.27 13.98 -8.60
CA VAL A 93 11.26 15.06 -8.55
C VAL A 93 11.81 15.14 -7.13
N THR A 94 13.05 14.69 -6.95
CA THR A 94 13.77 14.67 -5.65
C THR A 94 14.81 15.77 -5.53
N ASP A 95 15.34 16.26 -6.66
CA ASP A 95 16.29 17.36 -6.73
C ASP A 95 15.73 18.47 -7.63
N PHE A 96 15.76 19.71 -7.12
CA PHE A 96 15.28 20.90 -7.82
C PHE A 96 16.43 21.74 -8.41
N SER A 97 17.68 21.33 -8.22
CA SER A 97 18.88 22.11 -8.57
C SER A 97 19.06 22.32 -10.08
N ASN A 98 18.64 21.36 -10.91
CA ASN A 98 18.79 21.38 -12.37
C ASN A 98 17.58 22.01 -13.11
N GLY A 99 16.72 22.73 -12.41
CA GLY A 99 15.49 23.29 -12.98
C GLY A 99 14.36 22.28 -13.15
N ASP A 100 14.51 21.06 -12.61
CA ASP A 100 13.41 20.10 -12.53
C ASP A 100 12.36 20.58 -11.53
N SER A 101 11.09 20.29 -11.82
CA SER A 101 9.99 20.69 -10.95
C SER A 101 8.81 19.74 -11.08
N TYR A 102 8.07 19.57 -9.99
CA TYR A 102 6.84 18.78 -9.98
C TYR A 102 5.80 19.27 -11.00
N LYS A 103 5.85 20.55 -11.41
CA LYS A 103 4.98 21.12 -12.45
C LYS A 103 5.35 20.62 -13.84
N LEU A 104 6.65 20.50 -14.14
CA LEU A 104 7.12 19.92 -15.40
C LEU A 104 6.75 18.44 -15.47
N HIS A 105 6.97 17.69 -14.39
CA HIS A 105 6.54 16.29 -14.30
C HIS A 105 5.01 16.14 -14.45
N ALA A 106 4.21 17.02 -13.84
CA ALA A 106 2.76 17.02 -14.02
C ALA A 106 2.36 17.36 -15.46
N TYR A 107 3.05 18.30 -16.11
CA TYR A 107 2.84 18.64 -17.51
C TYR A 107 3.09 17.44 -18.42
N ASP A 108 4.20 16.72 -18.24
CA ASP A 108 4.50 15.50 -19.01
C ASP A 108 3.43 14.43 -18.79
N THR A 109 3.00 14.23 -17.54
CA THR A 109 1.95 13.27 -17.18
C THR A 109 0.61 13.58 -17.86
N ILE A 110 0.20 14.86 -17.88
CA ILE A 110 -1.06 15.29 -18.48
C ILE A 110 -0.99 15.21 -20.01
N LYS A 111 0.12 15.67 -20.59
CA LYS A 111 0.35 15.67 -22.04
C LYS A 111 0.38 14.25 -22.59
N ASP A 112 1.14 13.35 -21.97
CA ASP A 112 1.29 11.96 -22.40
C ASP A 112 0.03 11.13 -22.11
N GLY A 113 -0.75 11.52 -21.11
CA GLY A 113 -2.09 11.01 -20.86
C GLY A 113 -3.17 11.56 -21.81
N ALA A 114 -2.77 12.17 -22.93
CA ALA A 114 -3.65 12.75 -23.95
C ALA A 114 -4.67 13.77 -23.39
N TYR A 115 -4.31 14.47 -22.31
CA TYR A 115 -5.18 15.40 -21.57
C TYR A 115 -6.47 14.79 -20.99
N LEU A 116 -6.55 13.45 -20.93
CA LEU A 116 -7.66 12.73 -20.28
C LEU A 116 -7.43 12.49 -18.78
N VAL A 117 -6.23 12.82 -18.29
CA VAL A 117 -5.89 12.71 -16.88
C VAL A 117 -6.55 13.83 -16.09
N ASP A 118 -7.10 13.51 -14.93
CA ASP A 118 -7.51 14.50 -13.94
C ASP A 118 -6.29 15.32 -13.51
N GLN A 119 -6.29 16.60 -13.89
CA GLN A 119 -5.13 17.48 -13.74
C GLN A 119 -4.85 17.80 -12.26
N ASP A 120 -5.88 17.90 -11.43
CA ASP A 120 -5.72 18.17 -10.01
C ASP A 120 -5.09 16.97 -9.31
N ALA A 121 -5.53 15.76 -9.67
CA ALA A 121 -4.95 14.52 -9.18
C ALA A 121 -3.50 14.34 -9.66
N ALA A 122 -3.20 14.62 -10.93
CA ALA A 122 -1.86 14.52 -11.51
C ALA A 122 -0.89 15.51 -10.84
N LEU A 123 -1.31 16.76 -10.67
CA LEU A 123 -0.50 17.76 -9.98
C LEU A 123 -0.22 17.34 -8.54
N LYS A 124 -1.24 16.84 -7.83
CA LYS A 124 -1.07 16.40 -6.44
C LYS A 124 -0.15 15.19 -6.34
N PHE A 125 -0.27 14.25 -7.27
CA PHE A 125 0.60 13.09 -7.38
C PHE A 125 2.06 13.52 -7.57
N CYS A 126 2.36 14.36 -8.56
CA CYS A 126 3.72 14.81 -8.85
C CYS A 126 4.33 15.66 -7.72
N GLU A 127 3.53 16.46 -7.02
CA GLU A 127 3.96 17.25 -5.84
C GLU A 127 4.39 16.33 -4.68
N LEU A 128 3.68 15.22 -4.48
CA LEU A 128 3.93 14.29 -3.37
C LEU A 128 4.93 13.19 -3.72
N ALA A 129 5.10 12.85 -4.99
CA ALA A 129 5.90 11.71 -5.45
C ALA A 129 7.34 11.75 -4.93
N GLY A 130 8.05 12.86 -5.10
CA GLY A 130 9.44 13.00 -4.63
C GLY A 130 9.57 12.82 -3.12
N LYS A 131 8.68 13.45 -2.35
CA LYS A 131 8.62 13.29 -0.88
C LYS A 131 8.31 11.85 -0.48
N ALA A 132 7.41 11.19 -1.22
CA ALA A 132 7.03 9.81 -0.95
C ALA A 132 8.22 8.86 -1.12
N ILE A 133 8.99 9.02 -2.19
CA ILE A 133 10.17 8.20 -2.49
C ILE A 133 11.25 8.38 -1.41
N LEU A 134 11.60 9.63 -1.08
CA LEU A 134 12.68 9.94 -0.15
C LEU A 134 12.42 9.52 1.30
N ILE A 135 11.16 9.50 1.73
CA ILE A 135 10.81 9.29 3.14
C ILE A 135 10.33 7.86 3.42
N TRP A 136 9.71 7.21 2.44
CA TRP A 136 8.97 5.97 2.67
C TRP A 136 9.51 4.76 1.91
N ILE A 137 10.38 4.97 0.92
CA ILE A 137 10.92 3.89 0.08
C ILE A 137 12.43 3.74 0.32
N LEU A 138 13.16 4.86 0.36
CA LEU A 138 14.58 4.92 0.74
C LEU A 138 14.72 4.97 2.28
#